data_AF-A0A959PZ36-F1
#
_entry.id   AF-A0A959PZ36-F1
#
_cell.length_a   1.000
_cell.length_b   1.000
_cell.length_c   1.000
_cell.angle_alpha   90.00
_cell.angle_beta   90.00
_cell.angle_gamma   90.00
#
_symmetry.space_group_name_H-M   'P 1'
#
loop_
_entity.id
_entity.type
_entity.pdbx_description
1 polymer ?
#
loop_
_entity_poly.entity_id
_entity_poly.type
_entity_poly.pdbx_seq_one_letter_code
_entity_poly.pdbx_strand_id
1 'polypeptide(L)' 'MLNYFIRFFLVNKLGEYLLLLPFVGFGLVTAPFELDLKKQHRDPFAVNAIPDIGENQQIDFSNWIVSSPEIVEDQSLMH' A
#
# COMPACT_ATOMS: atom_id res chain seq x y z
N MET A 1 -31.23 13.38 -9.59
CA MET A 1 -30.49 12.75 -8.47
C MET A 1 -29.25 13.54 -8.08
N LEU A 2 -28.27 13.73 -8.97
CA LEU A 2 -27.04 14.49 -8.65
C LEU A 2 -27.31 15.94 -8.16
N ASN A 3 -28.24 16.65 -8.79
CA ASN A 3 -28.58 18.03 -8.42
C ASN A 3 -29.13 18.15 -6.98
N TYR A 4 -29.85 17.13 -6.51
CA TYR A 4 -30.36 17.08 -5.14
C TYR A 4 -29.21 16.91 -4.13
N PHE A 5 -28.27 16.02 -4.41
CA PHE A 5 -27.07 15.83 -3.59
C PHE A 5 -26.23 17.11 -3.51
N ILE A 6 -25.96 17.76 -4.64
CA ILE A 6 -25.20 19.02 -4.65
C ILE A 6 -25.92 20.10 -3.83
N ARG A 7 -27.24 20.23 -3.98
CA ARG A 7 -28.04 21.19 -3.22
C ARG A 7 -28.06 20.90 -1.71
N PHE A 8 -28.04 19.62 -1.31
CA PHE A 8 -27.96 19.23 0.09
C PHE A 8 -26.68 19.78 0.74
N PHE A 9 -25.52 19.58 0.10
CA PHE A 9 -24.25 20.12 0.61
C PHE A 9 -24.22 21.66 0.57
N LEU A 10 -24.78 22.31 -0.47
CA LEU A 10 -24.82 23.79 -0.54
C LEU A 10 -25.70 24.45 0.53
N VAL A 11 -26.80 23.81 0.93
CA VAL A 11 -27.78 24.39 1.86
C VAL A 11 -27.44 24.00 3.31
N ASN A 12 -27.06 22.75 3.56
CA ASN A 12 -26.74 22.27 4.91
C ASN A 12 -25.25 22.36 5.22
N LYS A 13 -24.78 23.58 5.45
CA LYS A 13 -23.38 23.85 5.84
C LYS A 13 -22.95 23.07 7.09
N LEU A 14 -23.85 22.87 8.05
CA LEU A 14 -23.54 22.08 9.27
C LEU A 14 -23.22 20.62 8.92
N GLY A 15 -24.04 20.01 8.05
CA GLY A 15 -23.83 18.62 7.61
C GLY A 15 -22.56 18.48 6.78
N GLU A 16 -22.28 19.46 5.92
CA GLU A 16 -21.03 19.54 5.14
C GLU A 16 -19.80 19.56 6.05
N TYR A 17 -19.72 20.49 7.01
CA TYR A 17 -18.57 20.58 7.91
C TYR A 17 -18.45 19.37 8.85
N LEU A 18 -19.56 18.82 9.30
CA LEU A 18 -19.56 17.63 10.16
C LEU A 18 -19.00 16.40 9.45
N LEU A 19 -19.20 16.29 8.13
CA LEU A 19 -18.61 15.23 7.32
C LEU A 19 -17.15 15.54 6.97
N LEU A 20 -16.86 16.80 6.62
CA LEU A 20 -15.56 17.21 6.11
C LEU A 20 -14.47 17.21 7.21
N LEU A 21 -14.78 17.69 8.41
CA LEU A 21 -13.84 17.76 9.53
C LEU A 21 -13.20 16.42 9.91
N PRO A 22 -13.97 15.34 10.16
CA PRO A 22 -13.37 14.04 10.48
C PRO A 22 -12.61 13.46 9.28
N PHE A 23 -13.04 13.71 8.05
CA PHE A 23 -12.35 13.23 6.85
C PHE A 23 -10.96 13.86 6.71
N VAL A 24 -10.88 15.18 6.85
CA VAL A 24 -9.61 15.92 6.83
C VAL A 24 -8.76 15.56 8.04
N GLY A 25 -9.36 15.50 9.24
CA GLY A 25 -8.65 15.13 10.47
C GLY A 25 -8.05 13.73 10.40
N PHE A 26 -8.81 12.75 9.91
CA PHE A 26 -8.33 11.38 9.71
C PHE A 26 -7.21 11.32 8.66
N GLY A 27 -7.35 12.05 7.56
CA GLY A 27 -6.30 12.18 6.54
C GLY A 27 -5.00 12.77 7.09
N LEU A 28 -5.07 13.77 7.97
CA LEU A 28 -3.88 14.36 8.61
C LEU A 28 -3.18 13.40 9.59
N VAL A 29 -3.91 12.49 10.22
CA VAL A 29 -3.36 11.48 11.15
C VAL A 29 -2.68 10.33 10.41
N THR A 30 -3.28 9.91 9.29
CA THR A 30 -2.86 8.73 8.50
C THR A 30 -1.95 9.07 7.33
N ALA A 31 -1.78 10.36 7.05
CA ALA A 31 -0.89 10.89 6.02
C ALA A 31 0.53 10.31 6.13
N PRO A 32 1.08 9.73 5.06
CA PRO A 32 2.40 9.08 5.07
C PRO A 32 3.59 10.05 5.11
N PHE A 33 3.32 11.37 5.14
CA PHE A 33 4.32 12.43 5.03
C PHE A 33 4.64 13.07 6.38
N GLU A 34 5.85 13.60 6.51
CA GLU A 34 6.30 14.35 7.67
C GLU A 34 5.60 15.70 7.73
N LEU A 35 4.49 15.76 8.48
CA LEU A 35 3.85 17.02 8.85
C LEU A 35 4.48 17.54 10.15
N ASP A 36 4.87 18.81 10.19
CA ASP A 36 5.41 19.49 11.38
C ASP A 36 4.34 19.83 12.44
N LEU A 37 3.48 18.86 12.75
CA LEU A 37 2.44 18.97 13.77
C LEU A 37 3.03 18.56 15.12
N LYS A 38 3.55 19.55 15.87
CA LYS A 38 4.32 19.39 17.13
C LYS A 38 3.64 18.60 18.27
N LYS A 39 2.39 18.14 18.13
CA LYS A 39 1.58 17.61 19.26
C LYS A 39 0.58 16.48 18.94
N GLN A 40 0.63 15.86 17.76
CA GLN A 40 -0.41 14.89 17.37
C GLN A 40 0.10 13.44 17.38
N HIS A 41 -0.65 12.54 18.03
CA HIS A 41 -0.49 11.09 17.88
C HIS A 41 -0.84 10.74 16.44
N ARG A 42 0.18 10.61 15.59
CA ARG A 42 0.03 10.21 14.19
C ARG A 42 0.34 8.72 14.04
N ASP A 43 -0.41 8.08 13.16
CA ASP A 43 -0.19 6.69 12.76
C ASP A 43 -0.19 6.65 11.21
N PRO A 44 0.92 7.13 10.60
CA PRO A 44 1.01 7.27 9.15
C PRO A 44 1.10 5.90 8.48
N PHE A 45 0.40 5.71 7.37
CA PHE A 45 0.59 4.50 6.57
C PHE A 45 2.01 4.46 5.99
N ALA A 46 2.67 3.30 6.07
CA ALA A 46 3.98 3.13 5.46
C ALA A 46 3.85 3.18 3.94
N VAL A 47 4.63 4.06 3.30
CA VAL A 47 4.75 4.12 1.84
C VAL A 47 6.15 3.68 1.48
N ASN A 48 6.25 2.64 0.64
CA ASN A 48 7.52 2.21 0.07
C ASN A 48 7.77 2.95 -1.25
N ALA A 49 9.03 3.32 -1.50
CA ALA A 49 9.44 3.87 -2.79
C ALA A 49 9.51 2.81 -3.90
N ILE A 50 9.60 1.52 -3.52
CA ILE A 50 9.63 0.41 -4.45
C ILE A 50 8.20 -0.15 -4.59
N PRO A 51 7.61 -0.13 -5.79
CA PRO A 51 6.32 -0.77 -6.01
C PRO A 51 6.47 -2.29 -5.91
N ASP A 52 5.50 -2.94 -5.27
CA ASP A 52 5.46 -4.38 -5.07
C ASP A 52 4.99 -5.10 -6.35
N ILE A 53 5.80 -4.96 -7.41
CA ILE A 53 5.58 -5.52 -8.76
C ILE A 53 6.61 -6.62 -9.09
N GLY A 54 7.37 -7.07 -8.09
CA GLY A 54 8.29 -8.17 -8.26
C GLY A 54 7.52 -9.42 -8.67
N GLU A 55 8.03 -10.14 -9.68
CA GLU A 55 7.53 -11.49 -9.92
C GLU A 55 7.65 -12.30 -8.64
N ASN A 56 6.65 -13.14 -8.36
CA ASN A 56 6.69 -14.05 -7.21
C ASN A 56 7.73 -15.15 -7.48
N GLN A 57 9.01 -14.83 -7.28
CA GLN A 57 10.12 -15.73 -7.52
C GLN A 57 10.24 -16.69 -6.36
N GLN A 58 9.83 -17.94 -6.60
CA GLN A 58 10.14 -19.04 -5.68
C GLN A 58 11.60 -19.43 -5.88
N ILE A 59 12.43 -19.19 -4.87
CA ILE A 59 13.83 -19.61 -4.85
C ILE A 59 13.87 -21.00 -4.20
N ASP A 60 13.85 -22.05 -5.02
CA ASP A 60 14.10 -23.40 -4.56
C ASP A 60 15.61 -23.66 -4.56
N PHE A 61 16.22 -23.66 -3.38
CA PHE A 61 17.66 -23.94 -3.22
C PHE A 61 17.88 -25.41 -2.85
N SER A 62 18.44 -26.19 -3.76
CA SER A 62 18.93 -27.54 -3.50
C SER A 62 20.43 -27.50 -3.16
N ASN A 63 20.78 -27.98 -1.98
CA ASN A 63 22.18 -28.22 -1.62
C ASN A 63 22.68 -29.48 -2.35
N TRP A 64 23.32 -29.34 -3.50
CA TRP A 64 24.01 -30.45 -4.15
C TRP A 64 25.48 -30.51 -3.72
N ILE A 65 25.89 -31.66 -3.19
CA ILE A 65 27.28 -31.98 -2.89
C ILE A 65 27.98 -32.26 -4.23
N VAL A 66 28.65 -31.25 -4.78
CA VAL A 66 29.57 -31.27 -5.94
C VAL A 66 29.32 -32.39 -6.95
N SER A 67 28.52 -32.08 -7.98
CA SER A 67 28.51 -32.81 -9.26
C SER A 67 28.68 -31.80 -10.39
N SER A 68 29.44 -32.16 -11.41
CA SER A 68 29.72 -31.31 -12.59
C SER A 68 28.43 -30.66 -13.13
N PRO A 69 28.46 -29.38 -13.58
CA PRO A 69 27.28 -28.66 -14.07
C PRO A 69 26.48 -29.43 -15.13
N GLU A 70 27.18 -30.18 -15.98
CA GLU A 70 26.60 -30.98 -17.07
C GLU A 70 25.72 -32.15 -16.57
N ILE A 71 26.02 -32.71 -15.39
CA ILE A 71 25.25 -33.82 -14.80
C ILE A 71 23.93 -33.32 -14.20
N VAL A 72 23.90 -32.08 -13.69
CA VAL A 72 22.69 -31.50 -13.09
C VAL A 72 21.64 -31.22 -14.15
N GLU A 73 22.06 -30.72 -15.33
CA GLU A 73 21.17 -30.46 -16.45
C GLU A 73 20.62 -31.78 -17.03
N ASP A 74 21.48 -32.79 -17.23
CA ASP A 74 21.10 -34.10 -17.75
C ASP A 74 20.13 -34.86 -16.82
N GLN A 75 20.33 -34.79 -15.49
CA GLN A 75 19.42 -35.41 -14.52
C GLN A 75 18.06 -34.69 -14.39
N SER A 76 18.01 -33.38 -14.62
CA SER A 76 16.75 -32.63 -14.59
C SER A 76 15.87 -32.85 -15.82
N LEU A 77 16.47 -33.27 -16.94
CA LEU A 77 15.80 -33.48 -18.23
C LEU A 77 15.32 -34.93 -18.44
N MET A 78 15.77 -35.88 -17.61
CA MET A 78 15.36 -37.29 -17.69
C MET A 78 14.05 -37.60 -16.93
N HIS A 79 13.29 -36.59 -16.48
CA HIS A 79 12.03 -36.79 -15.78
C HIS A 79 10.86 -35.96 -16.34
#